data_AF-A0A6C0BI27-F1
#
_entry.id   AF-A0A6C0BI27-F1
#
_cell.length_a   1.000
_cell.length_b   1.000
_cell.length_c   1.000
_cell.angle_alpha   90.00
_cell.angle_beta   90.00
_cell.angle_gamma   90.00
#
_symmetry.space_group_name_H-M   'P 1'
#
loop_
_entity.id
_entity.type
_entity.pdbx_description
1 polymer ?
#
loop_
_entity_poly.entity_id
_entity_poly.type
_entity_poly.pdbx_seq_one_letter_code
_entity_poly.pdbx_strand_id
1 'polypeptide(L)'
;MDELKKTGLSLAVVYGMHYVATQFYGNVCVPSGFQGILSGIFTTASPWCHIILNTMQLTETSYGTMILTGVTRLVVGSITDTKNTQTKVE
;
A
#
# COMPACT_ATOMS: atom_id res chain seq x y z
N MET A 1 -13.78 -7.43 -16.30
CA MET A 1 -12.94 -6.21 -16.29
C MET A 1 -13.26 -5.30 -15.11
N ASP A 2 -14.47 -5.37 -14.57
CA ASP A 2 -14.95 -4.54 -13.46
C ASP A 2 -14.16 -4.73 -12.15
N GLU A 3 -13.81 -5.98 -11.82
CA GLU A 3 -12.99 -6.33 -10.64
C GLU A 3 -11.57 -5.71 -10.73
N LEU A 4 -10.99 -5.68 -11.94
CA LEU A 4 -9.64 -5.13 -12.18
C LEU A 4 -9.66 -3.59 -12.10
N LYS A 5 -10.71 -2.95 -12.61
CA LYS A 5 -10.91 -1.50 -12.48
C LYS A 5 -11.11 -1.10 -11.02
N LYS A 6 -11.89 -1.88 -10.26
CA LYS A 6 -12.18 -1.61 -8.85
C LYS A 6 -10.93 -1.77 -7.97
N THR A 7 -10.16 -2.83 -8.20
CA THR A 7 -8.87 -3.05 -7.51
C THR A 7 -7.82 -2.00 -7.90
N GLY A 8 -7.76 -1.61 -9.18
CA GLY A 8 -6.91 -0.51 -9.64
C GLY A 8 -7.24 0.84 -9.01
N LEU A 9 -8.53 1.17 -8.86
CA LEU A 9 -8.97 2.39 -8.18
C LEU A 9 -8.58 2.38 -6.69
N SER A 10 -8.78 1.25 -6.01
CA SER A 10 -8.38 1.09 -4.60
C SER A 10 -6.87 1.25 -4.42
N LEU A 11 -6.06 0.67 -5.32
CA LEU A 11 -4.60 0.84 -5.34
C LEU A 11 -4.21 2.31 -5.54
N ALA A 12 -4.86 3.02 -6.46
CA ALA A 12 -4.58 4.44 -6.71
C ALA A 12 -4.87 5.32 -5.48
N VAL A 13 -5.97 5.05 -4.78
CA VAL A 13 -6.32 5.78 -3.54
C VAL A 13 -5.30 5.51 -2.44
N VAL A 14 -4.94 4.23 -2.22
CA VAL A 14 -3.93 3.86 -1.21
C VAL A 14 -2.56 4.45 -1.54
N TYR A 15 -2.16 4.43 -2.82
CA TYR A 15 -0.91 5.05 -3.28
C TYR A 15 -0.91 6.56 -3.09
N GLY A 16 -2.02 7.23 -3.40
CA GLY A 16 -2.18 8.66 -3.15
C GLY A 16 -2.04 8.99 -1.66
N MET A 17 -2.69 8.21 -0.80
CA MET A 17 -2.59 8.37 0.66
C MET A 17 -1.15 8.16 1.16
N HIS A 18 -0.47 7.13 0.66
CA HIS A 18 0.93 6.85 0.97
C HIS A 18 1.83 8.02 0.57
N TYR A 19 1.73 8.49 -0.68
CA TYR A 19 2.55 9.59 -1.19
C TYR A 19 2.35 10.89 -0.38
N VAL A 20 1.11 11.23 -0.03
CA VAL A 20 0.80 12.39 0.80
C VAL A 20 1.40 12.25 2.19
N ALA A 21 1.26 11.08 2.82
CA ALA A 21 1.87 10.82 4.12
C ALA A 21 3.40 10.96 4.06
N THR A 22 4.05 10.40 3.03
CA THR A 22 5.50 10.46 2.83
C THR A 22 6.00 11.90 2.70
N GLN A 23 5.32 12.73 1.91
CA GLN A 23 5.69 14.14 1.77
C GLN A 23 5.47 14.93 3.06
N PHE A 24 4.36 14.67 3.76
CA PHE A 24 4.05 15.36 5.00
C PHE A 24 5.07 15.04 6.09
N TYR A 25 5.44 13.77 6.22
CA TYR A 25 6.48 13.32 7.15
C TYR A 25 7.86 13.87 6.81
N GLY A 26 8.25 13.89 5.53
CA GLY A 26 9.54 14.44 5.10
C GLY A 26 9.68 15.94 5.40
N ASN A 27 8.59 16.70 5.28
CA ASN A 27 8.62 18.13 5.56
C ASN A 27 8.47 18.48 7.05
N VAL A 28 7.71 17.69 7.82
CA VAL A 28 7.34 18.02 9.21
C VAL A 28 8.15 17.23 10.24
N CYS A 29 8.43 15.96 9.98
CA CYS A 29 9.03 15.05 10.95
C CYS A 29 10.54 14.84 10.75
N VAL A 30 11.01 14.85 9.50
CA VAL A 30 12.44 14.62 9.20
C VAL A 30 12.97 15.75 8.33
N PRO A 31 13.11 16.97 8.89
CA PRO A 31 13.68 18.10 8.15
C PRO A 31 15.11 17.78 7.70
N SER A 32 15.39 18.04 6.43
CA SER A 32 16.68 17.73 5.80
C SER A 32 17.81 18.60 6.36
N GLY A 33 18.91 17.97 6.79
CA GLY A 33 20.14 18.64 7.27
C GLY A 33 20.69 18.04 8.57
N PHE A 34 21.99 18.23 8.85
CA PHE A 34 22.68 17.61 9.99
C PHE A 34 22.15 18.08 11.36
N GLN A 35 21.76 19.37 11.48
CA GLN A 35 21.07 19.93 12.64
C GLN A 35 19.62 19.39 12.76
N GLY A 36 18.98 19.13 11.62
CA GLY A 36 17.66 18.54 11.48
C GLY A 36 17.60 17.04 11.82
N ILE A 37 18.73 16.33 11.86
CA ILE A 37 18.81 14.95 12.35
C ILE A 37 18.72 14.89 13.87
N LEU A 38 19.41 15.78 14.61
CA LEU A 38 19.33 15.81 16.08
C LEU A 38 17.97 16.33 16.58
N SER A 39 17.46 17.44 16.03
CA SER A 39 16.08 17.87 16.28
C SER A 39 15.06 16.89 15.68
N GLY A 40 15.44 16.23 14.58
CA GLY A 40 14.73 15.16 13.90
C GLY A 40 14.42 14.01 14.84
N ILE A 41 15.38 13.55 15.65
CA ILE A 41 15.15 12.48 16.62
C ILE A 41 14.10 12.91 17.67
N PHE A 42 14.12 14.16 18.14
CA PHE A 42 13.13 14.66 19.10
C PHE A 42 11.74 14.88 18.48
N THR A 43 11.67 15.45 17.27
CA THR A 43 10.39 15.71 16.59
C THR A 43 9.81 14.44 15.96
N THR A 44 10.66 13.52 15.48
CA THR A 44 10.29 12.17 15.01
C THR A 44 9.83 11.29 16.17
N ALA A 45 10.43 11.44 17.36
CA ALA A 45 9.91 10.82 18.58
C ALA A 45 8.58 11.44 19.05
N SER A 46 8.09 12.52 18.41
CA SER A 46 6.76 13.03 18.74
C SER A 46 5.69 12.00 18.34
N PRO A 47 4.63 11.87 19.15
CA PRO A 47 3.57 10.90 18.89
C PRO A 47 2.90 11.11 17.52
N TRP A 48 2.87 12.34 17.02
CA TRP A 48 2.33 12.67 15.70
C TRP A 48 3.15 12.06 14.55
N CYS A 49 4.47 12.15 14.63
CA CYS A 49 5.35 11.59 13.62
C CYS A 49 5.35 10.06 13.64
N HIS A 50 5.22 9.45 14.82
CA HIS A 50 5.03 8.01 14.97
C HIS A 50 3.71 7.50 14.35
N ILE A 51 2.63 8.28 14.48
CA ILE A 51 1.35 7.95 13.85
C ILE A 51 1.49 7.98 12.33
N ILE A 52 2.09 9.04 11.78
CA ILE A 52 2.28 9.18 10.33
C ILE A 52 3.19 8.07 9.79
N LEU A 53 4.28 7.76 10.50
CA LEU A 53 5.17 6.66 10.12
C LEU A 53 4.45 5.31 10.12
N ASN A 54 3.61 5.04 11.13
CA ASN A 54 2.76 3.86 11.14
C ASN A 54 1.80 3.84 9.95
N THR A 55 1.21 4.98 9.58
CA THR A 55 0.31 5.03 8.41
C THR A 55 1.03 4.70 7.10
N MET A 56 2.30 5.10 6.96
CA MET A 56 3.11 4.72 5.80
C MET A 56 3.38 3.21 5.77
N GLN A 57 3.76 2.63 6.91
CA GLN A 57 4.01 1.19 7.01
C GLN A 57 2.73 0.38 6.75
N LEU A 58 1.59 0.84 7.26
CA LEU A 58 0.28 0.24 6.98
C LEU A 58 -0.10 0.32 5.51
N THR A 59 0.15 1.46 4.85
CA THR A 59 -0.16 1.61 3.42
C THR A 59 0.79 0.80 2.53
N GLU A 60 2.06 0.68 2.89
CA GLU A 60 3.05 -0.16 2.20
C GLU A 60 2.70 -1.65 2.29
N THR A 61 2.40 -2.14 3.50
CA THR A 61 1.95 -3.53 3.71
C THR A 61 0.61 -3.82 3.05
N SER A 62 -0.32 -2.86 3.08
CA SER A 62 -1.61 -2.96 2.37
C SER A 62 -1.43 -3.04 0.86
N TYR A 63 -0.46 -2.31 0.30
CA TYR A 63 -0.13 -2.35 -1.12
C TYR A 63 0.35 -3.73 -1.54
N GLY A 64 1.31 -4.29 -0.82
CA GLY A 64 1.82 -5.65 -1.07
C GLY A 64 0.71 -6.71 -0.93
N THR A 65 -0.15 -6.58 0.07
CA THR A 65 -1.26 -7.52 0.30
C THR A 65 -2.34 -7.40 -0.78
N MET A 66 -2.67 -6.19 -1.24
CA MET A 66 -3.61 -5.97 -2.35
C MET A 66 -3.10 -6.62 -3.64
N ILE A 67 -1.83 -6.43 -3.96
CA ILE A 67 -1.23 -7.03 -5.16
C ILE A 67 -1.23 -8.55 -5.02
N LEU A 68 -0.76 -9.09 -3.90
CA LEU A 68 -0.73 -10.52 -3.66
C LEU A 68 -2.13 -11.13 -3.77
N THR A 69 -3.12 -10.54 -3.09
CA THR A 69 -4.52 -11.01 -3.13
C THR A 69 -5.08 -10.92 -4.55
N GLY A 70 -4.81 -9.83 -5.28
CA GLY A 70 -5.23 -9.66 -6.67
C GLY A 70 -4.63 -10.72 -7.60
N VAL A 71 -3.34 -10.98 -7.47
CA VAL A 71 -2.62 -12.03 -8.23
C VAL A 71 -3.14 -13.41 -7.85
N THR A 72 -3.29 -13.71 -6.55
CA THR A 72 -3.84 -14.99 -6.09
C THR A 72 -5.26 -15.22 -6.63
N ARG A 73 -6.11 -14.19 -6.64
CA ARG A 73 -7.46 -14.29 -7.23
C ARG A 73 -7.41 -14.54 -8.74
N LEU A 74 -6.49 -13.90 -9.46
CA LEU A 74 -6.27 -14.16 -10.89
C LEU A 74 -5.81 -15.58 -11.15
N VAL A 75 -4.83 -16.06 -10.38
CA VAL A 75 -4.28 -17.41 -10.47
C VAL A 75 -5.36 -18.44 -10.13
N VAL A 76 -6.00 -18.34 -8.97
CA VAL A 76 -7.11 -19.23 -8.56
C VAL A 76 -8.25 -19.19 -9.57
N GLY A 77 -8.65 -18.01 -10.04
CA GLY A 77 -9.65 -17.87 -11.08
C GLY A 77 -9.29 -18.62 -12.36
N SER A 78 -8.03 -18.53 -12.81
CA SER A 78 -7.54 -19.24 -14.00
C SER A 78 -7.52 -20.76 -13.83
N ILE A 79 -7.15 -21.24 -12.64
CA ILE A 79 -7.12 -22.68 -12.33
C ILE A 79 -8.55 -23.23 -12.19
N THR A 80 -9.46 -22.48 -11.57
CA THR A 80 -10.87 -22.85 -11.40
C THR A 80 -11.63 -22.79 -12.72
N ASP A 81 -11.33 -21.82 -13.60
CA ASP A 81 -11.89 -21.73 -14.95
C ASP A 81 -11.46 -22.93 -15.82
N THR A 82 -10.20 -23.35 -15.70
CA THR A 82 -9.69 -24.57 -16.34
C THR A 82 -10.45 -25.82 -15.88
N LYS A 83 -10.82 -25.90 -14.59
CA LYS A 83 -11.62 -27.03 -14.07
C LYS A 83 -13.06 -27.04 -14.60
N ASN A 84 -13.68 -25.86 -14.78
CA ASN A 84 -15.05 -25.75 -15.28
C ASN A 84 -15.15 -26.11 -16.78
N THR A 85 -14.15 -25.72 -17.58
CA THR A 85 -14.08 -26.09 -19.01
C THR A 85 -13.98 -27.60 -19.23
N GLN A 86 -13.29 -28.34 -18.35
CA GLN A 86 -13.19 -29.80 -18.45
C GLN A 86 -14.49 -30.54 -18.13
N THR A 87 -15.44 -29.94 -17.39
CA THR A 87 -16.71 -30.60 -17.03
C THR A 87 -17.84 -30.33 -18.03
N LYS A 88 -17.65 -29.40 -18.98
CA LYS A 88 -18.67 -29.03 -19.99
C LYS A 88 -18.46 -29.73 -21.34
N VAL A 89 -17.43 -30.58 -21.45
CA VAL A 89 -17.07 -31.35 -22.67
C VAL A 89 -17.34 -32.85 -22.47
N GLU A 90 -18.05 -33.23 -21.40
CA GLU A 90 -18.65 -34.57 -21.22
C GLU A 90 -20.17 -34.51 -21.42
#